data_AF-A0A257P2M2-F1
#
_entry.id   AF-A0A257P2M2-F1
#
_cell.length_a   1.000
_cell.length_b   1.000
_cell.length_c   1.000
_cell.angle_alpha   90.00
_cell.angle_beta   90.00
_cell.angle_gamma   90.00
#
_symmetry.space_group_name_H-M   'P 1'
#
loop_
_entity.id
_entity.type
_entity.pdbx_description
1 polymer ?
#
loop_
_entity_poly.entity_id
_entity_poly.type
_entity_poly.pdbx_seq_one_letter_code
_entity_poly.pdbx_strand_id
1 'polypeptide(L)'
;MEERHRLKVLDGLRAIAILLVMGYHYFVRWTPPVAPDNFYPYGGFGAHFWLFEYGDLGVQIFFVISGFVISMTLFRCRTIGHFFWKRFARLFPTMLICSVFSFFILNLL
;
A
#
# COMPACT_ATOMS: atom_id res chain seq x y z
N MET A 1 -28.00 -14.68 -11.63
CA MET A 1 -26.52 -14.60 -11.63
C MET A 1 -26.17 -13.18 -11.21
N GLU A 2 -26.15 -12.92 -9.91
CA GLU A 2 -26.01 -11.55 -9.40
C GLU A 2 -24.52 -11.17 -9.46
N GLU A 3 -24.22 -10.23 -10.33
CA GLU A 3 -22.89 -9.78 -10.68
C GLU A 3 -22.15 -9.35 -9.41
N ARG A 4 -21.00 -9.97 -9.15
CA ARG A 4 -20.19 -9.68 -7.97
C ARG A 4 -19.71 -8.24 -8.05
N HIS A 5 -20.44 -7.32 -7.42
CA HIS A 5 -20.10 -5.91 -7.38
C HIS A 5 -18.84 -5.71 -6.52
N ARG A 6 -17.67 -6.04 -7.09
CA ARG A 6 -16.38 -5.55 -6.64
C ARG A 6 -16.44 -4.05 -6.83
N LEU A 7 -16.41 -3.32 -5.73
CA LEU A 7 -16.43 -1.86 -5.75
C LEU A 7 -15.08 -1.36 -6.29
N LYS A 8 -14.97 -1.29 -7.63
CA LYS A 8 -13.76 -0.83 -8.34
C LYS A 8 -13.30 0.53 -7.85
N VAL A 9 -14.24 1.37 -7.40
CA VAL A 9 -13.96 2.68 -6.78
C VAL A 9 -13.08 2.55 -5.53
N LEU A 10 -13.37 1.59 -4.64
CA LEU A 10 -12.55 1.37 -3.44
C LEU A 10 -11.15 0.85 -3.79
N ASP A 11 -11.06 0.03 -4.83
CA ASP A 11 -9.76 -0.43 -5.35
C ASP A 11 -8.95 0.75 -5.91
N GLY A 12 -9.59 1.69 -6.62
CA GLY A 12 -8.97 2.91 -7.12
C GLY A 12 -8.53 3.88 -6.01
N LEU A 13 -9.37 4.07 -4.98
CA LEU A 13 -9.01 4.90 -3.83
C LEU A 13 -7.78 4.35 -3.07
N ARG A 14 -7.64 3.02 -2.97
CA ARG A 14 -6.43 2.41 -2.43
C ARG A 14 -5.20 2.68 -3.28
N ALA A 15 -5.34 2.66 -4.61
CA ALA A 15 -4.24 3.01 -5.51
C ALA A 15 -3.79 4.46 -5.31
N ILE A 16 -4.73 5.40 -5.20
CA ILE A 16 -4.44 6.80 -4.89
C ILE A 16 -3.73 6.91 -3.53
N ALA A 17 -4.20 6.21 -2.51
CA ALA A 17 -3.58 6.19 -1.20
C ALA A 17 -2.13 5.68 -1.24
N ILE A 18 -1.86 4.60 -1.99
CA ILE A 18 -0.49 4.08 -2.18
C ILE A 18 0.39 5.12 -2.90
N LEU A 19 -0.12 5.81 -3.94
CA LEU A 19 0.64 6.83 -4.66
C LEU A 19 1.03 8.01 -3.76
N LEU A 20 0.14 8.43 -2.85
CA LEU A 20 0.45 9.44 -1.84
C LEU A 20 1.58 8.99 -0.91
N VAL A 21 1.52 7.74 -0.42
CA VAL A 21 2.57 7.16 0.44
C VAL A 21 3.91 7.07 -0.29
N MET A 22 3.89 6.66 -1.56
CA MET A 22 5.08 6.63 -2.41
C MET A 22 5.67 8.03 -2.59
N GLY A 23 4.83 9.02 -2.87
CA GLY A 23 5.24 10.42 -3.00
C GLY A 23 5.88 10.97 -1.72
N TYR A 24 5.28 10.69 -0.56
CA TYR A 24 5.86 11.05 0.74
C TYR A 24 7.24 10.42 0.96
N HIS A 25 7.37 9.12 0.69
CA HIS A 25 8.65 8.41 0.85
C HIS A 25 9.72 8.85 -0.16
N TYR A 26 9.31 9.38 -1.31
CA TYR A 26 10.22 9.84 -2.33
C TYR A 26 10.65 11.30 -2.12
N PHE A 27 9.73 12.20 -1.73
CA PHE A 27 10.02 13.63 -1.68
C PHE A 27 10.26 14.19 -0.28
N VAL A 28 9.68 13.60 0.77
CA VAL A 28 9.55 14.26 2.10
C VAL A 28 10.27 13.49 3.21
N ARG A 29 10.22 12.15 3.19
CA ARG A 29 10.67 11.30 4.32
C ARG A 29 12.09 11.60 4.82
N TRP A 30 13.00 11.97 3.92
CA TRP A 30 14.41 12.22 4.22
C TRP A 30 14.82 13.69 4.11
N THR A 31 13.88 14.61 4.27
CA THR A 31 14.14 16.06 4.34
C THR A 31 13.78 16.64 5.71
N PRO A 32 14.44 17.72 6.16
CA PRO A 32 13.99 18.49 7.32
C PRO A 32 12.54 18.98 7.15
N PRO A 33 11.70 18.95 8.21
CA PRO A 33 12.04 18.65 9.62
C PRO A 33 11.98 17.16 9.99
N VAL A 34 11.61 16.26 9.06
CA VAL A 34 11.40 14.83 9.36
C VAL A 34 12.73 14.09 9.57
N ALA A 35 13.74 14.44 8.81
CA ALA A 35 15.12 13.98 8.98
C ALA A 35 16.03 15.16 9.38
N PRO A 36 17.12 14.91 10.15
CA PRO A 36 18.03 15.98 10.59
C PRO A 36 18.69 16.71 9.42
N ASP A 37 19.12 15.94 8.42
CA ASP A 37 19.75 16.42 7.20
C ASP A 37 18.94 15.98 5.98
N ASN A 38 19.16 16.68 4.86
CA ASN A 38 18.56 16.29 3.59
C ASN A 38 19.43 15.24 2.89
N PHE A 39 18.92 14.01 2.79
CA PHE A 39 19.63 12.91 2.15
C PHE A 39 19.35 12.76 0.65
N TYR A 40 18.51 13.62 0.06
CA TYR A 40 18.18 13.53 -1.36
C TYR A 40 19.17 14.31 -2.24
N PRO A 41 19.62 13.73 -3.38
CA PRO A 41 20.56 14.38 -4.29
C PRO A 41 19.98 15.62 -5.00
N TYR A 42 18.65 15.78 -4.98
CA TYR A 42 17.91 16.92 -5.54
C TYR A 42 17.50 17.96 -4.48
N GLY A 43 17.98 17.84 -3.23
CA GLY A 43 17.65 18.77 -2.16
C GLY A 43 16.18 18.70 -1.74
N GLY A 44 15.57 19.85 -1.40
CA GLY A 44 14.20 19.94 -0.87
C GLY A 44 13.11 19.96 -1.95
N PHE A 45 13.44 19.60 -3.19
CA PHE A 45 12.51 19.67 -4.32
C PHE A 45 11.31 18.74 -4.09
N GLY A 46 10.09 19.30 -4.12
CA GLY A 46 8.85 18.57 -3.88
C GLY A 46 8.50 18.35 -2.40
N ALA A 47 9.40 18.62 -1.46
CA ALA A 47 9.15 18.42 -0.03
C ALA A 47 8.07 19.38 0.53
N HIS A 48 8.02 20.61 0.00
CA HIS A 48 7.02 21.62 0.35
C HIS A 48 5.74 21.54 -0.49
N PHE A 49 5.62 20.53 -1.35
CA PHE A 49 4.39 20.33 -2.09
C PHE A 49 3.38 19.66 -1.17
N TRP A 50 2.32 20.41 -0.82
CA TRP A 50 1.22 19.98 0.05
C TRP A 50 0.74 18.54 -0.17
N LEU A 51 0.66 18.07 -1.43
CA LEU A 51 0.22 16.70 -1.74
C LEU A 51 1.16 15.63 -1.21
N PHE A 52 2.48 15.88 -1.21
CA PHE A 52 3.49 14.94 -0.73
C PHE A 52 3.77 15.11 0.76
N GLU A 53 3.69 16.35 1.27
CA GLU A 53 3.86 16.66 2.69
C GLU A 53 2.91 15.84 3.57
N TYR A 54 1.63 15.78 3.20
CA TYR A 54 0.60 14.99 3.88
C TYR A 54 0.41 13.58 3.30
N GLY A 55 1.37 13.08 2.52
CA GLY A 55 1.25 11.77 1.87
C GLY A 55 1.31 10.60 2.86
N ASP A 56 1.77 10.83 4.09
CA ASP A 56 1.73 9.87 5.20
C ASP A 56 0.30 9.48 5.60
N LEU A 57 -0.66 10.40 5.49
CA LEU A 57 -2.10 10.13 5.67
C LEU A 57 -2.61 9.07 4.70
N GLY A 58 -1.93 8.87 3.56
CA GLY A 58 -2.23 7.80 2.62
C GLY A 58 -2.18 6.41 3.29
N VAL A 59 -1.33 6.20 4.29
CA VAL A 59 -1.27 4.95 5.06
C VAL A 59 -2.58 4.71 5.81
N GLN A 60 -3.07 5.73 6.50
CA GLN A 60 -4.30 5.67 7.30
C GLN A 60 -5.52 5.42 6.39
N ILE A 61 -5.61 6.15 5.28
CA ILE A 61 -6.67 5.99 4.27
C ILE A 61 -6.64 4.56 3.69
N PHE A 62 -5.46 4.06 3.31
CA PHE A 62 -5.30 2.72 2.75
C PHE A 62 -5.77 1.63 3.73
N PHE A 63 -5.41 1.73 5.01
CA PHE A 63 -5.80 0.77 6.02
C PHE A 63 -7.29 0.80 6.33
N VAL A 64 -7.90 1.98 6.44
CA VAL A 64 -9.34 2.11 6.68
C VAL A 64 -10.15 1.50 5.53
N ILE A 65 -9.82 1.82 4.28
CA ILE A 65 -10.50 1.26 3.10
C ILE A 65 -10.30 -0.26 3.03
N SER A 66 -9.07 -0.74 3.26
CA SER A 66 -8.77 -2.17 3.25
C SER A 66 -9.53 -2.90 4.36
N GLY A 67 -9.59 -2.32 5.57
CA GLY A 67 -10.36 -2.85 6.70
C GLY A 67 -11.84 -3.00 6.35
N PHE A 68 -12.44 -1.97 5.75
CA PHE A 68 -13.82 -2.02 5.27
C PHE A 68 -14.07 -3.17 4.27
N VAL A 69 -13.23 -3.28 3.22
CA VAL A 69 -13.33 -4.35 2.21
C VAL A 69 -13.12 -5.75 2.81
N ILE A 70 -12.20 -5.86 3.77
CA ILE A 70 -11.94 -7.09 4.52
C ILE A 70 -13.16 -7.49 5.34
N SER A 71 -13.77 -6.55 6.07
CA SER A 71 -14.99 -6.82 6.85
C SER A 71 -16.15 -7.27 5.97
N MET A 72 -16.38 -6.62 4.82
CA MET A 72 -17.39 -7.06 3.84
C MET A 72 -17.16 -8.50 3.37
N THR A 73 -15.90 -8.90 3.16
CA THR A 73 -15.58 -10.27 2.74
C THR A 73 -15.70 -11.27 3.88
N LEU A 74 -15.43 -10.87 5.12
CA LEU A 74 -15.62 -11.67 6.32
C LEU A 74 -17.11 -12.01 6.52
N PHE A 75 -18.00 -11.01 6.47
CA PHE A 75 -19.45 -11.23 6.63
C PHE A 75 -20.06 -12.13 5.54
N ARG A 76 -19.41 -12.25 4.38
CA ARG A 76 -19.84 -13.13 3.29
C ARG A 76 -19.35 -14.57 3.46
N CYS A 77 -18.36 -14.82 4.31
CA CYS A 77 -17.78 -16.15 4.49
C CYS A 77 -18.55 -16.93 5.57
N ARG A 78 -18.89 -18.20 5.29
CA ARG A 78 -19.58 -19.08 6.25
C ARG A 78 -18.75 -19.44 7.49
N THR A 79 -17.43 -19.42 7.38
CA THR A 79 -16.52 -19.84 8.45
C THR A 79 -15.22 -19.04 8.37
N ILE A 80 -14.61 -18.75 9.53
CA ILE A 80 -13.35 -17.99 9.64
C ILE A 80 -12.21 -18.70 8.90
N GLY A 81 -12.11 -20.03 8.99
CA GLY A 81 -11.09 -20.81 8.29
C GLY A 81 -11.19 -20.69 6.76
N HIS A 82 -12.41 -20.67 6.22
CA HIS A 82 -12.64 -20.49 4.79
C HIS A 82 -12.26 -19.07 4.33
N PHE A 83 -12.51 -18.04 5.14
CA PHE A 83 -12.03 -16.69 4.90
C PHE A 83 -10.49 -16.62 4.87
N PHE A 84 -9.83 -17.22 5.87
CA PHE A 84 -8.37 -17.23 5.97
C PHE A 84 -7.73 -17.93 4.77
N TRP A 85 -8.21 -19.12 4.40
CA TRP A 85 -7.68 -19.85 3.25
C TRP A 85 -7.82 -19.07 1.93
N LYS A 86 -8.99 -18.45 1.69
CA LYS A 86 -9.18 -17.61 0.50
C LYS A 86 -8.25 -16.40 0.44
N ARG A 87 -7.90 -15.85 1.60
CA ARG A 87 -6.97 -14.72 1.70
C ARG A 87 -5.52 -15.19 1.52
N PHE A 88 -5.15 -16.29 2.16
CA PHE A 88 -3.82 -16.89 2.06
C PHE A 88 -3.51 -17.30 0.62
N ALA A 89 -4.40 -18.06 -0.02
CA ALA A 89 -4.24 -18.50 -1.42
C ALA A 89 -4.16 -17.34 -2.41
N ARG A 90 -4.63 -16.14 -2.05
CA ARG A 90 -4.52 -14.93 -2.88
C ARG A 90 -3.21 -14.18 -2.65
N LEU A 91 -2.74 -14.07 -1.41
CA LEU A 91 -1.58 -13.23 -1.05
C LEU A 91 -0.25 -14.00 -1.14
N PHE A 92 -0.25 -15.26 -0.72
CA PHE A 92 0.94 -16.08 -0.60
C PHE A 92 1.68 -16.28 -1.95
N PRO A 93 1.00 -16.60 -3.08
CA PRO A 93 1.71 -16.82 -4.35
C PRO A 93 2.48 -15.58 -4.80
N THR A 94 1.85 -14.40 -4.73
CA THR A 94 2.50 -13.14 -5.13
C THR A 94 3.65 -12.79 -4.19
N MET A 95 3.48 -12.93 -2.87
CA MET A 95 4.57 -12.68 -1.93
C MET A 95 5.76 -13.61 -2.19
N LEU A 96 5.53 -14.91 -2.37
CA LEU A 96 6.60 -15.87 -2.62
C LEU A 96 7.39 -15.52 -3.89
N ILE A 97 6.69 -15.20 -4.99
CA ILE A 97 7.34 -14.81 -6.25
C ILE A 97 8.18 -13.54 -6.05
N CYS A 98 7.60 -12.49 -5.45
CA CYS A 98 8.30 -11.22 -5.23
C CYS A 98 9.51 -11.37 -4.29
N SER A 99 9.38 -12.17 -3.22
CA SER A 99 10.47 -12.42 -2.27
C SER A 99 11.62 -13.20 -2.90
N VAL A 100 11.32 -14.26 -3.66
CA VAL A 100 12.33 -15.05 -4.37
C VAL A 100 13.03 -14.18 -5.41
N PHE A 101 12.27 -13.43 -6.20
CA PHE A 101 12.83 -12.49 -7.20
C PHE A 101 13.75 -11.45 -6.55
N SER A 102 13.30 -10.82 -5.46
CA SER A 102 14.11 -9.83 -4.74
C SER A 102 15.40 -10.44 -4.17
N PHE A 103 15.32 -11.65 -3.63
CA PHE A 103 16.48 -12.37 -3.11
C PHE A 103 17.54 -12.63 -4.19
N PHE A 104 17.12 -13.13 -5.36
CA PHE A 104 18.02 -13.36 -6.47
C PHE A 104 18.64 -12.07 -7.02
N ILE A 105 17.86 -11.00 -7.14
CA ILE A 105 18.39 -9.69 -7.58
C ILE A 105 19.46 -9.20 -6.62
N LEU A 106 19.18 -9.19 -5.32
CA LEU A 106 20.11 -8.68 -4.31
C LEU A 106 21.37 -9.53 -4.13
N ASN A 107 21.32 -10.81 -4.52
CA ASN A 107 22.49 -11.69 -4.47
C ASN A 107 23.34 -11.65 -5.75
N LEU A 108 22.74 -11.28 -6.88
CA LEU A 108 23.43 -11.17 -8.17
C LEU A 108 24.10 -9.80 -8.37
N LEU A 109 23.59 -8.76 -7.73
CA LEU A 109 24.18 -7.40 -7.66
C LEU A 109 25.32 -7.34 -6.64
#